data_AF-A0A1Y2B748-F1
#
_entry.id   AF-A0A1Y2B748-F1
#
_cell.length_a   1.000
_cell.length_b   1.000
_cell.length_c   1.000
_cell.angle_alpha   90.00
_cell.angle_beta   90.00
_cell.angle_gamma   90.00
#
_symmetry.space_group_name_H-M   'P 1'
#
loop_
_entity.id
_entity.type
_entity.pdbx_description
1 polymer ?
#
loop_
_entity_poly.entity_id
_entity_poly.type
_entity_poly.pdbx_seq_one_letter_code
_entity_poly.pdbx_strand_id
1 'polypeptide(L)'
;MSHPKQSDFWAVVVHHISTVSVMAASYAFGFTRIGVIILLLHDCSDPIMEFAKCSLYLKKQKTADNFFTLFAIVFLLTRNVLFPYVIYCAHEHSILEDGTRMPRGFSFWGDFCLGCLWVLAVLNMYWGYLIVKIAVKTIVTGEVEGDIREEDD
;
A
#
# COMPACT_ATOMS: atom_id res chain seq x y z
N MET A 1 -9.02 21.49 22.62
CA MET A 1 -9.43 20.52 21.58
C MET A 1 -8.33 20.41 20.52
N SER A 2 -7.18 19.87 20.90
CA SER A 2 -6.11 19.55 19.96
C SER A 2 -6.47 18.22 19.31
N HIS A 3 -6.92 18.26 18.06
CA HIS A 3 -7.00 17.04 17.26
C HIS A 3 -5.63 16.33 17.37
N PRO A 4 -5.57 15.05 17.80
CA PRO A 4 -4.32 14.32 17.77
C PRO A 4 -3.81 14.41 16.33
N LYS A 5 -2.68 15.08 16.17
CA LYS A 5 -2.06 15.30 14.87
C LYS A 5 -1.73 13.92 14.33
N GLN A 6 -2.58 13.41 13.44
CA GLN A 6 -2.37 12.10 12.82
C GLN A 6 -1.00 12.14 12.15
N SER A 7 -0.03 11.45 12.74
CA SER A 7 1.35 11.37 12.23
C SER A 7 1.38 10.91 10.77
N ASP A 8 0.37 10.16 10.37
CA ASP A 8 0.23 9.58 9.05
C ASP A 8 -0.42 10.51 8.01
N PHE A 9 -0.84 11.73 8.40
CA PHE A 9 -1.47 12.68 7.46
C PHE A 9 -0.55 12.99 6.28
N TRP A 10 0.71 13.31 6.55
CA TRP A 10 1.70 13.59 5.50
C TRP A 10 1.99 12.37 4.64
N ALA A 11 1.99 11.18 5.24
CA ALA A 11 2.22 9.92 4.56
C ALA A 11 1.10 9.64 3.53
N VAL A 12 -0.16 9.86 3.91
CA VAL A 12 -1.34 9.72 3.02
C VAL A 12 -1.35 10.79 1.91
N VAL A 13 -0.97 12.03 2.22
CA VAL A 13 -0.88 13.10 1.21
C VAL A 13 0.17 12.77 0.15
N VAL A 14 1.36 12.37 0.56
CA VAL A 14 2.43 11.95 -0.36
C VAL A 14 1.99 10.74 -1.19
N HIS A 15 1.29 9.78 -0.57
CA HIS A 15 0.68 8.66 -1.29
C HIS A 15 -0.21 9.14 -2.43
N HIS A 16 -1.19 10.00 -2.13
CA HIS A 16 -2.18 10.45 -3.11
C HIS A 16 -1.53 11.22 -4.26
N ILE A 17 -0.56 12.08 -3.95
CA ILE A 17 0.19 12.81 -4.98
C ILE A 17 0.94 11.82 -5.86
N SER A 18 1.61 10.83 -5.28
CA SER A 18 2.37 9.82 -6.02
C SER A 18 1.49 8.93 -6.90
N THR A 19 0.36 8.41 -6.38
CA THR A 19 -0.55 7.54 -7.16
C THR A 19 -1.22 8.29 -8.29
N VAL A 20 -1.68 9.53 -8.06
CA VAL A 20 -2.29 10.36 -9.12
C VAL A 20 -1.26 10.67 -10.21
N SER A 21 -0.02 10.99 -9.83
CA SER A 21 1.06 11.27 -10.77
C SER A 21 1.39 10.05 -11.64
N VAL A 22 1.52 8.87 -11.02
CA VAL A 22 1.78 7.60 -11.73
C VAL A 22 0.60 7.22 -12.62
N MET A 23 -0.63 7.41 -12.16
CA MET A 23 -1.83 7.08 -12.94
C MET A 23 -1.99 7.98 -14.16
N ALA A 24 -1.82 9.30 -13.99
CA ALA A 24 -1.88 10.26 -15.09
C ALA A 24 -0.80 9.98 -16.14
N ALA A 25 0.42 9.69 -15.70
CA ALA A 25 1.53 9.38 -16.58
C ALA A 25 1.36 8.00 -17.25
N SER A 26 0.88 6.99 -16.53
CA SER A 26 0.55 5.69 -17.11
C SER A 26 -0.49 5.79 -18.22
N TYR A 27 -1.44 6.72 -18.10
CA TYR A 27 -2.44 7.01 -19.13
C TYR A 27 -1.83 7.76 -20.32
N ALA A 28 -1.01 8.78 -20.07
CA ALA A 28 -0.38 9.59 -21.12
C ALA A 28 0.66 8.81 -21.94
N PHE A 29 1.37 7.85 -21.32
CA PHE A 29 2.50 7.15 -21.92
C PHE A 29 2.20 5.69 -22.31
N GLY A 30 0.96 5.22 -22.15
CA GLY A 30 0.52 3.89 -22.60
C GLY A 30 0.95 2.72 -21.71
N PHE A 31 1.46 2.97 -20.50
CA PHE A 31 1.80 1.93 -19.50
C PHE A 31 0.59 1.34 -18.77
N THR A 32 -0.62 1.53 -19.30
CA THR A 32 -1.89 1.17 -18.67
C THR A 32 -1.95 -0.29 -18.21
N ARG A 33 -1.33 -1.23 -18.93
CA ARG A 33 -1.27 -2.64 -18.53
C ARG A 33 -0.60 -2.84 -17.18
N ILE A 34 0.56 -2.20 -16.96
CA ILE A 34 1.32 -2.29 -15.71
C ILE A 34 0.57 -1.56 -14.59
N GLY A 35 0.01 -0.39 -14.90
CA GLY A 35 -0.79 0.39 -13.94
C GLY A 35 -2.01 -0.38 -13.43
N VAL A 36 -2.74 -1.09 -14.29
CA VAL A 36 -3.90 -1.91 -13.88
C VAL A 36 -3.50 -3.07 -12.97
N ILE A 37 -2.38 -3.74 -13.24
CA ILE A 37 -1.88 -4.83 -12.37
C ILE A 37 -1.57 -4.29 -10.98
N ILE A 38 -0.90 -3.14 -10.90
CA ILE A 38 -0.57 -2.49 -9.63
C ILE A 38 -1.82 -2.11 -8.84
N LEU A 39 -2.83 -1.52 -9.50
CA LEU A 39 -4.10 -1.16 -8.87
C LEU A 39 -4.82 -2.41 -8.30
N LEU A 40 -4.86 -3.50 -9.07
CA LEU A 40 -5.50 -4.74 -8.64
C LEU A 40 -4.80 -5.39 -7.43
N LEU A 41 -3.45 -5.34 -7.40
CA LEU A 41 -2.68 -5.81 -6.25
C LEU A 41 -2.98 -4.97 -4.99
N HIS A 42 -3.19 -3.67 -5.15
CA HIS A 42 -3.58 -2.79 -4.05
C HIS A 42 -4.99 -3.07 -3.54
N ASP A 43 -5.97 -3.24 -4.43
CA ASP A 43 -7.38 -3.48 -4.08
C ASP A 43 -7.62 -4.84 -3.41
N CYS A 44 -6.77 -5.85 -3.63
CA CYS A 44 -7.01 -7.20 -3.13
C CYS A 44 -7.06 -7.29 -1.59
N SER A 45 -6.26 -6.48 -0.87
CA SER A 45 -6.23 -6.50 0.59
C SER A 45 -7.38 -5.74 1.24
N ASP A 46 -7.95 -4.76 0.55
CA ASP A 46 -8.80 -3.74 1.16
C ASP A 46 -10.18 -4.28 1.60
N PRO A 47 -10.86 -5.16 0.82
CA PRO A 47 -12.09 -5.82 1.26
C PRO A 47 -11.90 -6.59 2.57
N ILE A 48 -10.76 -7.25 2.76
CA ILE A 48 -10.47 -8.07 3.94
C ILE A 48 -10.37 -7.19 5.19
N MET A 49 -9.78 -6.00 5.06
CA MET A 49 -9.73 -5.01 6.16
C MET A 49 -11.13 -4.52 6.54
N GLU A 50 -11.98 -4.25 5.57
CA GLU A 50 -13.35 -3.82 5.82
C GLU A 50 -14.20 -4.93 6.47
N PHE A 51 -13.98 -6.20 6.11
CA PHE A 51 -14.59 -7.34 6.81
C PHE A 51 -14.12 -7.47 8.26
N ALA A 52 -12.84 -7.18 8.55
CA ALA A 52 -12.32 -7.16 9.91
C ALA A 52 -13.01 -6.09 10.77
N LYS A 53 -13.18 -4.88 10.24
CA LYS A 53 -13.91 -3.78 10.92
C LYS A 53 -15.38 -4.13 11.13
N CYS A 54 -16.06 -4.66 10.11
CA CYS A 54 -17.45 -5.13 10.23
C CYS A 54 -17.61 -6.17 11.35
N SER A 55 -16.67 -7.10 11.47
CA SER A 55 -16.67 -8.11 12.54
C SER A 55 -16.46 -7.52 13.93
N LEU A 56 -15.66 -6.45 14.03
CA LEU A 56 -15.47 -5.68 15.26
C LEU A 56 -16.76 -4.95 15.67
N TYR A 57 -17.47 -4.34 14.71
CA TYR A 57 -18.79 -3.72 14.97
C TYR A 57 -19.84 -4.72 15.47
N LEU A 58 -19.76 -5.97 15.01
CA LEU A 58 -20.63 -7.06 15.46
C LEU A 58 -20.24 -7.64 16.84
N LYS A 59 -19.27 -7.03 17.55
CA LYS A 59 -18.70 -7.49 18.83
C LYS A 59 -18.16 -8.93 18.79
N LYS A 60 -17.75 -9.42 17.62
CA LYS A 60 -17.16 -10.75 17.43
C LYS A 60 -15.63 -10.65 17.36
N GLN A 61 -14.98 -10.39 18.50
CA GLN A 61 -13.53 -10.16 18.58
C GLN A 61 -12.69 -11.28 17.96
N LYS A 62 -12.94 -12.54 18.31
CA LYS A 62 -12.22 -13.69 17.72
C LYS A 62 -12.28 -13.76 16.19
N THR A 63 -13.42 -13.38 15.61
CA THR A 63 -13.61 -13.37 14.15
C THR A 63 -12.90 -12.17 13.53
N ALA A 64 -12.95 -11.01 14.19
CA ALA A 64 -12.23 -9.81 13.78
C ALA A 64 -10.71 -10.01 13.78
N ASP A 65 -10.15 -10.67 14.81
CA ASP A 65 -8.72 -10.96 14.92
C ASP A 65 -8.24 -11.92 13.82
N ASN A 66 -9.05 -12.92 13.47
CA ASN A 66 -8.77 -13.82 12.36
C ASN A 66 -8.75 -13.06 11.02
N PHE A 67 -9.73 -12.19 10.76
CA PHE A 67 -9.75 -11.38 9.54
C PHE A 67 -8.61 -10.35 9.51
N PHE A 68 -8.25 -9.77 10.65
CA PHE A 68 -7.12 -8.85 10.77
C PHE A 68 -5.79 -9.56 10.47
N THR A 69 -5.60 -10.77 11.00
CA THR A 69 -4.39 -11.59 10.75
C THR A 69 -4.32 -11.99 9.28
N LEU A 70 -5.45 -12.43 8.69
CA LEU A 70 -5.52 -12.74 7.26
C LEU A 70 -5.20 -11.51 6.41
N PHE A 71 -5.77 -10.36 6.74
CA PHE A 71 -5.46 -9.08 6.11
C PHE A 71 -3.97 -8.77 6.19
N ALA A 72 -3.33 -8.91 7.35
CA ALA A 72 -1.90 -8.63 7.53
C ALA A 72 -1.03 -9.51 6.62
N ILE A 73 -1.32 -10.81 6.53
CA ILE A 73 -0.58 -11.74 5.66
C ILE A 73 -0.76 -11.35 4.18
N VAL A 74 -2.00 -11.12 3.76
CA VAL A 74 -2.29 -10.72 2.37
C VAL A 74 -1.60 -9.39 2.05
N PHE A 75 -1.72 -8.39 2.92
CA PHE A 75 -1.08 -7.09 2.74
C PHE A 75 0.44 -7.21 2.55
N LEU A 76 1.12 -8.00 3.39
CA LEU A 76 2.56 -8.20 3.29
C LEU A 76 2.95 -8.90 1.97
N LEU A 77 2.27 -9.97 1.59
CA LEU A 77 2.58 -10.69 0.36
C LEU A 77 2.33 -9.81 -0.88
N THR A 78 1.15 -9.20 -0.98
CA THR A 78 0.73 -8.48 -2.17
C THR A 78 1.51 -7.17 -2.36
N ARG A 79 1.78 -6.43 -1.28
CA ARG A 79 2.42 -5.11 -1.35
C ARG A 79 3.91 -5.07 -1.04
N ASN A 80 4.46 -6.02 -0.28
CA ASN A 80 5.91 -6.06 0.01
C ASN A 80 6.68 -7.07 -0.84
N VAL A 81 6.02 -8.04 -1.47
CA VAL A 81 6.70 -9.05 -2.31
C VAL A 81 6.30 -8.91 -3.77
N LEU A 82 5.01 -8.97 -4.08
CA LEU A 82 4.52 -8.91 -5.47
C LEU A 82 4.71 -7.52 -6.09
N PHE A 83 4.42 -6.44 -5.36
CA PHE A 83 4.60 -5.08 -5.85
C PHE A 83 6.04 -4.74 -6.28
N PRO A 84 7.10 -4.97 -5.46
CA PRO A 84 8.48 -4.72 -5.90
C PRO A 84 8.93 -5.67 -7.02
N TYR A 85 8.39 -6.90 -7.08
CA TYR A 85 8.63 -7.79 -8.21
C TYR A 85 8.07 -7.21 -9.52
N VAL A 86 6.86 -6.64 -9.50
CA VAL A 86 6.26 -5.96 -10.65
C VAL A 86 7.07 -4.72 -11.05
N ILE A 87 7.61 -3.96 -10.08
CA ILE A 87 8.51 -2.82 -10.36
C ILE A 87 9.80 -3.30 -11.03
N TYR A 88 10.39 -4.39 -10.54
CA TYR A 88 11.59 -4.99 -11.13
C TYR A 88 11.35 -5.44 -12.57
N CYS A 89 10.26 -6.17 -12.82
CA CYS A 89 9.86 -6.56 -14.17
C CYS A 89 9.58 -5.33 -15.07
N ALA A 90 8.96 -4.27 -14.54
CA ALA A 90 8.73 -3.04 -15.30
C ALA A 90 10.03 -2.29 -15.64
N HIS A 91 11.04 -2.36 -14.76
CA HIS A 91 12.37 -1.83 -15.02
C HIS A 91 13.15 -2.66 -16.05
N GLU A 92 13.02 -3.99 -16.03
CA GLU A 92 13.69 -4.85 -17.00
C GLU A 92 13.04 -4.77 -18.40
N HIS A 93 11.71 -4.69 -18.46
CA HIS A 93 10.98 -4.61 -19.73
C HIS A 93 11.06 -3.22 -20.38
N SER A 94 11.43 -2.18 -19.63
CA SER A 94 11.81 -0.88 -20.21
C SER A 94 13.21 -0.89 -20.86
N ILE A 95 13.97 -1.98 -20.71
CA ILE A 95 15.39 -2.11 -21.10
C ILE A 95 15.63 -3.06 -22.31
N LEU A 96 14.65 -3.80 -22.84
CA LEU A 96 14.86 -4.82 -23.90
C LEU A 96 14.35 -4.34 -25.29
N GLU A 97 15.00 -4.49 -26.46
CA GLU A 97 16.04 -5.44 -26.94
C GLU A 97 17.07 -4.82 -27.94
N ASP A 98 16.95 -3.55 -28.36
CA ASP A 98 17.75 -2.97 -29.47
C ASP A 98 18.81 -1.92 -29.06
N GLY A 99 19.01 -1.67 -27.76
CA GLY A 99 19.88 -0.57 -27.30
C GLY A 99 19.34 0.84 -27.62
N THR A 100 18.21 0.94 -28.32
CA THR A 100 17.46 2.18 -28.48
C THR A 100 16.43 2.28 -27.36
N ARG A 101 16.72 3.12 -26.35
CA ARG A 101 15.70 3.67 -25.43
C ARG A 101 14.48 4.09 -26.25
N MET A 102 13.25 3.92 -25.72
CA MET A 102 12.04 4.58 -26.25
C MET A 102 12.39 6.01 -26.69
N PRO A 103 11.80 6.50 -27.82
CA PRO A 103 12.26 7.71 -28.51
C PRO A 103 12.65 8.82 -27.54
N ARG A 104 13.88 9.32 -27.70
CA ARG A 104 14.73 10.09 -26.76
C ARG A 104 14.09 11.24 -25.95
N GLY A 105 12.86 11.67 -26.25
CA GLY A 105 12.09 12.62 -25.43
C GLY A 105 11.31 12.01 -24.26
N PHE A 106 11.23 10.68 -24.18
CA PHE A 106 10.37 9.91 -23.25
C PHE A 106 11.06 9.43 -21.96
N SER A 107 12.38 9.62 -21.82
CA SER A 107 13.15 9.02 -20.69
C SER A 107 12.83 9.67 -19.34
N PHE A 108 12.77 11.00 -19.27
CA PHE A 108 12.59 11.70 -17.99
C PHE A 108 11.29 11.31 -17.29
N TRP A 109 10.19 11.19 -18.04
CA TRP A 109 8.90 10.80 -17.48
C TRP A 109 8.85 9.31 -17.10
N GLY A 110 9.47 8.43 -17.89
CA GLY A 110 9.61 7.02 -17.50
C GLY A 110 10.38 6.85 -16.19
N ASP A 111 11.53 7.54 -16.07
CA ASP A 111 12.39 7.54 -14.90
C ASP A 111 11.67 8.16 -13.67
N PHE A 112 10.90 9.24 -13.87
CA PHE A 112 10.08 9.84 -12.82
C PHE A 112 8.95 8.91 -12.35
N CYS A 113 8.22 8.25 -13.26
CA CYS A 113 7.20 7.27 -12.92
C CYS A 113 7.77 6.13 -12.08
N LEU A 114 8.93 5.60 -12.48
CA LEU A 114 9.62 4.56 -11.74
C LEU A 114 10.06 5.06 -10.35
N GLY A 115 10.56 6.29 -10.25
CA GLY A 115 10.86 6.93 -8.97
C GLY A 115 9.63 7.05 -8.06
N CYS A 116 8.48 7.47 -8.59
CA CYS A 116 7.23 7.52 -7.83
C CYS A 116 6.76 6.14 -7.37
N LEU A 117 6.96 5.09 -8.18
CA LEU A 117 6.67 3.70 -7.79
C LEU A 117 7.55 3.22 -6.64
N TRP A 118 8.83 3.60 -6.62
CA TRP A 118 9.73 3.33 -5.48
C TRP A 118 9.30 4.08 -4.22
N VAL A 119 8.86 5.34 -4.34
CA VAL A 119 8.29 6.09 -3.20
C VAL A 119 7.05 5.38 -2.65
N LEU A 120 6.16 4.90 -3.53
CA LEU A 120 5.01 4.08 -3.17
C LEU A 120 5.42 2.79 -2.45
N ALA A 121 6.49 2.13 -2.90
CA ALA A 121 7.01 0.91 -2.27
C ALA A 121 7.51 1.19 -0.85
N VAL A 122 8.27 2.27 -0.66
CA VAL A 122 8.76 2.68 0.68
C VAL A 122 7.60 2.98 1.60
N LEU A 123 6.58 3.66 1.09
CA LEU A 123 5.39 3.94 1.88
C LEU A 123 4.68 2.64 2.25
N ASN A 124 4.44 1.73 1.31
CA ASN A 124 3.84 0.43 1.59
C ASN A 124 4.61 -0.38 2.65
N MET A 125 5.95 -0.28 2.69
CA MET A 125 6.76 -0.87 3.77
C MET A 125 6.49 -0.21 5.13
N TYR A 126 6.34 1.12 5.18
CA TYR A 126 5.97 1.83 6.42
C TYR A 126 4.63 1.36 6.97
N TRP A 127 3.59 1.27 6.13
CA TRP A 127 2.28 0.75 6.54
C TRP A 127 2.35 -0.72 6.95
N GLY A 128 3.14 -1.54 6.24
CA GLY A 128 3.38 -2.94 6.59
C GLY A 128 4.01 -3.08 7.98
N TYR A 129 4.99 -2.24 8.31
CA TYR A 129 5.59 -2.20 9.64
C TYR A 129 4.57 -1.87 10.74
N LEU A 130 3.71 -0.88 10.51
CA LEU A 130 2.63 -0.53 11.45
C LEU A 130 1.66 -1.70 11.66
N ILE A 131 1.26 -2.38 10.59
CA ILE A 131 0.35 -3.54 10.65
C ILE A 131 1.00 -4.68 11.44
N VAL A 132 2.27 -4.99 11.19
CA VAL A 132 3.01 -6.02 11.95
C VAL A 132 3.11 -5.64 13.43
N LYS A 133 3.42 -4.39 13.74
CA LYS A 133 3.48 -3.90 15.12
C LYS A 133 2.16 -4.08 15.86
N ILE A 134 1.04 -3.78 15.21
CA ILE A 134 -0.31 -3.97 15.77
C ILE A 134 -0.59 -5.47 15.93
N ALA A 135 -0.33 -6.29 14.91
CA ALA A 135 -0.54 -7.74 14.97
C ALA A 135 0.24 -8.40 16.11
N VAL A 136 1.51 -8.06 16.31
CA VAL A 136 2.33 -8.56 17.41
C VAL A 136 1.77 -8.10 18.76
N LYS A 137 1.34 -6.83 18.89
CA LYS A 137 0.71 -6.33 20.10
C LYS A 137 -0.57 -7.12 20.44
N THR A 138 -1.43 -7.37 19.46
CA THR A 138 -2.67 -8.14 19.63
C THR A 138 -2.39 -9.58 20.09
N ILE A 139 -1.37 -10.24 19.52
CA ILE A 139 -1.00 -11.62 19.89
C ILE A 139 -0.40 -11.70 21.31
N VAL A 140 0.45 -10.74 21.68
CA VAL A 140 1.17 -10.76 22.97
C VAL A 140 0.26 -10.34 24.12
N THR A 141 -0.59 -9.32 23.93
CA THR A 141 -1.42 -8.77 25.00
C THR A 141 -2.69 -9.58 25.19
N GLY A 142 -3.21 -10.27 24.16
CA GLY A 142 -4.40 -11.15 24.27
C GLY A 142 -5.71 -10.44 24.62
N GLU A 143 -5.65 -9.20 25.10
CA GLU A 143 -6.75 -8.27 25.25
C GLU A 143 -6.79 -7.37 24.01
N VAL A 144 -7.84 -7.54 23.23
CA VAL A 144 -8.36 -6.46 22.38
C VAL A 144 -8.99 -5.49 23.36
N GLU A 145 -8.14 -4.65 23.96
CA GLU A 145 -8.55 -3.52 24.77
C GLU A 145 -9.59 -2.75 23.94
N GLY A 146 -10.83 -2.91 24.38
CA GLY A 146 -11.93 -2.12 23.87
C GLY A 146 -11.54 -0.67 24.07
N ASP A 147 -11.50 0.06 22.97
CA ASP A 147 -11.58 1.50 22.98
C ASP A 147 -10.38 2.26 23.57
N ILE A 148 -9.26 2.27 22.85
CA ILE A 148 -8.22 3.32 22.99
C ILE A 148 -8.71 4.73 22.55
N ARG A 149 -10.01 5.00 22.50
CA ARG A 149 -10.57 6.34 22.21
C ARG A 149 -11.14 7.05 23.44
N GLU A 150 -11.09 6.45 24.63
CA GLU A 150 -11.51 7.10 25.88
C GLU A 150 -10.45 6.91 27.00
N GLU A 151 -9.29 7.54 26.83
CA GLU A 151 -8.49 8.00 27.97
C GLU A 151 -7.99 9.41 27.67
N ASP A 152 -8.76 10.41 28.10
CA ASP A 152 -8.29 11.68 28.68
C ASP A 152 -9.52 12.57 29.01
N ASP A 153 -9.94 12.54 30.28
CA ASP A 153 -10.57 13.68 30.97
C ASP A 153 -9.48 14.74 31.29
#